data_AF-A0A943S0F9-F1
#
_entry.id   AF-A0A943S0F9-F1
#
_cell.length_a   1.000
_cell.length_b   1.000
_cell.length_c   1.000
_cell.angle_alpha   90.00
_cell.angle_beta   90.00
_cell.angle_gamma   90.00
#
_symmetry.space_group_name_H-M   'P 1'
#
loop_
_entity.id
_entity.type
_entity.pdbx_description
1 polymer ?
#
loop_
_entity_poly.entity_id
_entity_poly.type
_entity_poly.pdbx_seq_one_letter_code
_entity_poly.pdbx_strand_id
1 'polypeptide(L)'
;MGGAAAALVCIMFIFSATVSALPLDIGFSTTKLSAEERNRFLGSINFESTNKEPDWESISCFDVSDSGYIAIVGESKNGHNSISVYDKDGKFAYGYTLDCSGRFGVGWNGDNIAVYFVREDIAATFDRNANNITCDEIPDTTANSSYWSNEVLYKTRRVKNGVRYEMKNTGKVASAISPSYAVFEMTEPDGTVHVIFDNSKDYDIKLIKTCIEVVVSFAVVASILTLKTIEDRKKIKQKNK
;
A
#
# COMPACT_ATOMS: atom_id res chain seq x y z
N MET A 1 18.08 -61.09 7.60
CA MET A 1 17.40 -60.23 6.61
C MET A 1 15.90 -60.45 6.75
N GLY A 2 15.13 -59.36 6.87
CA GLY A 2 13.67 -59.36 6.81
C GLY A 2 12.99 -59.40 8.18
N GLY A 3 12.28 -58.32 8.54
CA GLY A 3 11.28 -58.37 9.62
C GLY A 3 11.29 -57.25 10.66
N ALA A 4 11.97 -56.11 10.43
CA ALA A 4 11.89 -54.94 11.30
C ALA A 4 11.40 -53.67 10.56
N ALA A 5 10.77 -53.83 9.40
CA ALA A 5 10.35 -52.73 8.52
C ALA A 5 8.82 -52.58 8.39
N ALA A 6 8.04 -53.20 9.28
CA ALA A 6 6.56 -53.18 9.20
C ALA A 6 5.88 -52.36 10.33
N ALA A 7 6.63 -51.73 11.23
CA ALA A 7 6.06 -50.95 12.33
C ALA A 7 6.17 -49.42 12.16
N LEU A 8 6.74 -48.94 11.04
CA LEU A 8 7.12 -47.53 10.86
C LEU A 8 6.32 -46.80 9.76
N VAL A 9 5.16 -47.35 9.35
CA VAL A 9 4.35 -46.81 8.23
C VAL A 9 2.93 -46.36 8.66
N CYS A 10 2.55 -46.48 9.94
CA CYS A 10 1.17 -46.21 10.37
C CYS A 10 0.95 -44.93 11.21
N ILE A 11 1.89 -43.97 11.25
CA ILE A 11 1.69 -42.67 11.92
C ILE A 11 1.93 -41.51 10.94
N MET A 12 1.26 -41.52 9.78
CA MET A 12 1.28 -40.39 8.83
C MET A 12 -0.13 -39.94 8.36
N PHE A 13 -1.18 -40.32 9.08
CA PHE A 13 -2.51 -39.70 8.98
C PHE A 13 -3.02 -39.69 10.43
N ILE A 14 -3.21 -38.56 11.11
CA ILE A 14 -4.22 -37.54 10.87
C ILE A 14 -3.71 -36.22 11.48
N PHE A 15 -3.20 -35.33 10.64
CA PHE A 15 -3.36 -33.89 10.86
C PHE A 15 -4.11 -33.35 9.65
N SER A 16 -5.33 -33.85 9.46
CA SER A 16 -6.38 -33.00 8.90
C SER A 16 -6.70 -31.97 9.98
N ALA A 17 -5.76 -31.04 10.21
CA ALA A 17 -6.16 -29.77 10.77
C ALA A 17 -7.14 -29.23 9.74
N THR A 18 -8.42 -29.37 10.02
CA THR A 18 -9.35 -28.32 9.66
C THR A 18 -8.74 -27.07 10.26
N VAL A 19 -7.88 -26.41 9.48
CA VAL A 19 -7.56 -25.02 9.68
C VAL A 19 -8.92 -24.37 9.57
N SER A 20 -9.57 -24.22 10.71
CA SER A 20 -10.67 -23.31 10.86
C SER A 20 -10.04 -22.01 10.42
N ALA A 21 -10.33 -21.61 9.17
CA ALA A 21 -9.91 -20.32 8.67
C ALA A 21 -10.50 -19.35 9.68
N LEU A 22 -9.64 -18.79 10.53
CA LEU A 22 -10.07 -17.72 11.42
C LEU A 22 -10.74 -16.71 10.49
N PRO A 23 -11.95 -16.24 10.82
CA PRO A 23 -12.58 -15.21 10.03
C PRO A 23 -11.57 -14.07 9.88
N LEU A 24 -11.35 -13.65 8.64
CA LEU A 24 -10.51 -12.51 8.32
C LEU A 24 -11.10 -11.29 9.01
N ASP A 25 -10.49 -10.85 10.10
CA ASP A 25 -10.92 -9.65 10.82
C ASP A 25 -10.19 -8.43 10.27
N ILE A 26 -10.50 -8.12 9.01
CA ILE A 26 -9.85 -7.04 8.24
C ILE A 26 -10.82 -5.93 7.83
N GLY A 27 -12.04 -5.96 8.36
CA GLY A 27 -13.13 -5.03 8.05
C GLY A 27 -13.84 -5.24 6.71
N PHE A 28 -13.22 -5.92 5.74
CA PHE A 28 -13.87 -6.33 4.49
C PHE A 28 -14.67 -7.62 4.64
N SER A 29 -15.79 -7.69 3.91
CA SER A 29 -16.38 -9.00 3.57
C SER A 29 -15.59 -9.61 2.42
N THR A 30 -15.22 -10.89 2.54
CA THR A 30 -14.40 -11.59 1.53
C THR A 30 -15.03 -12.88 1.02
N THR A 31 -14.58 -13.31 -0.14
CA THR A 31 -14.89 -14.61 -0.76
C THR A 31 -13.60 -15.37 -1.02
N LYS A 32 -13.61 -16.69 -0.79
CA LYS A 32 -12.42 -17.51 -1.03
C LYS A 32 -12.14 -17.60 -2.52
N LEU A 33 -10.88 -17.35 -2.89
CA LEU A 33 -10.37 -17.65 -4.22
C LEU A 33 -10.24 -19.16 -4.42
N SER A 34 -10.33 -19.61 -5.68
CA SER A 34 -9.87 -20.95 -6.01
C SER A 34 -8.35 -21.08 -5.79
N ALA A 35 -7.87 -22.31 -5.60
CA ALA A 35 -6.44 -22.55 -5.43
C ALA A 35 -5.60 -22.07 -6.63
N GLU A 36 -6.16 -22.17 -7.84
CA GLU A 36 -5.52 -21.70 -9.07
C GLU A 36 -5.39 -20.17 -9.09
N GLU A 37 -6.49 -19.45 -8.82
CA GLU A 37 -6.50 -17.98 -8.79
C GLU A 37 -5.58 -17.43 -7.71
N ARG A 38 -5.62 -18.02 -6.50
CA ARG A 38 -4.71 -17.68 -5.41
C ARG A 38 -3.25 -17.85 -5.82
N ASN A 39 -2.88 -19.01 -6.38
CA ASN A 39 -1.49 -19.27 -6.75
C ASN A 39 -1.04 -18.37 -7.90
N ARG A 40 -1.92 -18.09 -8.87
CA ARG A 40 -1.65 -17.15 -9.95
C ARG A 40 -1.40 -15.74 -9.43
N PHE A 41 -2.24 -15.26 -8.51
CA PHE A 41 -2.07 -13.93 -7.91
C PHE A 41 -0.80 -13.85 -7.08
N LEU A 42 -0.59 -14.79 -6.16
CA LEU A 42 0.61 -14.80 -5.30
C LEU A 42 1.91 -14.94 -6.12
N GLY A 43 1.89 -15.66 -7.25
CA GLY A 43 3.02 -15.74 -8.16
C GLY A 43 3.24 -14.50 -9.02
N SER A 44 2.30 -13.56 -9.04
CA SER A 44 2.39 -12.30 -9.79
C SER A 44 2.94 -11.12 -8.99
N ILE A 45 2.96 -11.25 -7.66
CA ILE A 45 3.51 -10.25 -6.74
C ILE A 45 4.89 -10.68 -6.26
N ASN A 46 5.78 -9.72 -6.04
CA ASN A 46 7.00 -9.98 -5.28
C ASN A 46 6.89 -9.34 -3.89
N PHE A 47 6.67 -10.17 -2.86
CA PHE A 47 6.51 -9.72 -1.48
C PHE A 47 7.61 -10.34 -0.61
N GLU A 48 8.57 -9.53 -0.20
CA GLU A 48 9.75 -9.97 0.52
C GLU A 48 9.84 -9.26 1.88
N SER A 49 10.25 -9.98 2.92
CA SER A 49 10.51 -9.37 4.23
C SER A 49 11.86 -8.65 4.25
N THR A 50 11.95 -7.57 5.03
CA THR A 50 13.17 -6.80 5.23
C THR A 50 13.32 -6.35 6.67
N ASN A 51 14.56 -6.27 7.14
CA ASN A 51 14.92 -5.69 8.44
C ASN A 51 15.57 -4.30 8.30
N LYS A 52 15.47 -3.71 7.11
CA LYS A 52 15.99 -2.39 6.80
C LYS A 52 14.83 -1.43 6.56
N GLU A 53 14.80 -0.36 7.33
CA GLU A 53 13.89 0.76 7.09
C GLU A 53 14.22 1.41 5.74
N PRO A 54 13.23 1.60 4.85
CA PRO A 54 13.45 2.29 3.59
C PRO A 54 13.66 3.79 3.82
N ASP A 55 14.48 4.40 2.96
CA ASP A 55 14.51 5.86 2.87
C ASP A 55 13.24 6.30 2.16
N TRP A 56 12.25 6.73 2.94
CA TRP A 56 10.91 7.05 2.46
C TRP A 56 10.90 8.37 1.67
N GLU A 57 10.25 8.34 0.52
CA GLU A 57 9.94 9.54 -0.25
C GLU A 57 8.59 10.12 0.21
N SER A 58 7.58 9.26 0.34
CA SER A 58 6.23 9.63 0.78
C SER A 58 5.48 8.43 1.34
N ILE A 59 4.43 8.70 2.11
CA ILE A 59 3.54 7.68 2.67
C ILE A 59 2.13 7.81 2.06
N SER A 60 1.41 6.71 1.94
CA SER A 60 0.11 6.69 1.25
C SER A 60 -1.01 6.05 2.06
N CYS A 61 -0.69 5.18 3.00
CA CYS A 61 -1.65 4.48 3.85
C CYS A 61 -0.98 4.07 5.16
N PHE A 62 -1.77 3.92 6.22
CA PHE A 62 -1.31 3.32 7.47
C PHE A 62 -2.46 2.64 8.21
N ASP A 63 -2.11 1.72 9.10
CA ASP A 63 -3.02 1.17 10.09
C ASP A 63 -2.31 0.82 11.39
N VAL A 64 -3.08 0.72 12.49
CA VAL A 64 -2.55 0.46 13.83
C VAL A 64 -3.24 -0.76 14.43
N SER A 65 -2.45 -1.75 14.85
CA SER A 65 -2.96 -2.98 15.46
C SER A 65 -3.58 -2.71 16.83
N ASP A 66 -4.34 -3.67 17.36
CA ASP A 66 -4.83 -3.59 18.75
C ASP A 66 -3.70 -3.54 19.78
N SER A 67 -2.57 -4.17 19.47
CA SER A 67 -1.34 -4.17 20.28
C SER A 67 -0.48 -2.90 20.12
N GLY A 68 -0.89 -1.96 19.26
CA GLY A 68 -0.23 -0.68 19.07
C GLY A 68 0.93 -0.69 18.07
N TYR A 69 1.13 -1.77 17.31
CA TYR A 69 2.06 -1.76 16.17
C TYR A 69 1.49 -0.91 15.03
N ILE A 70 2.37 -0.19 14.36
CA ILE A 70 2.00 0.79 13.34
C ILE A 70 2.54 0.29 12.01
N ALA A 71 1.66 0.02 11.05
CA ALA A 71 2.05 -0.29 9.69
C ALA A 71 1.92 0.95 8.80
N ILE A 72 2.97 1.31 8.08
CA ILE A 72 3.01 2.45 7.16
C ILE A 72 3.34 1.93 5.76
N VAL A 73 2.53 2.32 4.79
CA VAL A 73 2.76 2.09 3.36
C VAL A 73 3.31 3.37 2.75
N GLY A 74 4.31 3.22 1.89
CA GLY A 74 4.87 4.35 1.17
C GLY A 74 5.65 3.94 -0.07
N GLU A 75 6.20 4.96 -0.71
CA GLU A 75 7.19 4.82 -1.79
C GLU A 75 8.56 5.20 -1.23
N SER A 76 9.56 4.35 -1.43
CA SER A 76 10.95 4.66 -1.13
C SER A 76 11.55 5.58 -2.19
N LYS A 77 12.64 6.30 -1.86
CA LYS A 77 13.35 7.16 -2.85
C LYS A 77 13.88 6.41 -4.07
N ASN A 78 14.00 5.09 -3.97
CA ASN A 78 14.41 4.22 -5.07
C ASN A 78 13.23 3.75 -5.94
N GLY A 79 12.01 4.24 -5.69
CA GLY A 79 10.81 3.95 -6.47
C GLY A 79 10.13 2.62 -6.13
N HIS A 80 10.59 1.91 -5.10
CA HIS A 80 9.94 0.69 -4.62
C HIS A 80 8.87 1.02 -3.58
N ASN A 81 7.71 0.41 -3.71
CA ASN A 81 6.71 0.42 -2.66
C ASN A 81 7.17 -0.47 -1.51
N SER A 82 6.86 -0.07 -0.29
CA SER A 82 7.22 -0.84 0.89
C SER A 82 6.13 -0.74 1.95
N ILE A 83 6.22 -1.62 2.93
CA ILE A 83 5.44 -1.55 4.17
C ILE A 83 6.45 -1.59 5.31
N SER A 84 6.45 -0.58 6.18
CA SER A 84 7.27 -0.58 7.40
C SER A 84 6.38 -0.74 8.62
N VAL A 85 6.79 -1.60 9.53
CA VAL A 85 6.12 -1.83 10.80
C VAL A 85 6.98 -1.25 11.91
N TYR A 86 6.36 -0.39 12.71
CA TYR A 86 6.94 0.24 13.89
C TYR A 86 6.26 -0.30 15.14
N ASP A 87 7.01 -0.38 16.23
CA ASP A 87 6.43 -0.65 17.54
C ASP A 87 5.62 0.54 18.05
N LYS A 88 4.96 0.34 19.20
CA LYS A 88 4.13 1.36 19.86
C LYS A 88 4.90 2.64 20.24
N ASP A 89 6.23 2.58 20.33
CA ASP A 89 7.08 3.72 20.65
C ASP A 89 7.60 4.42 19.38
N GLY A 90 7.15 3.99 18.20
CA GLY A 90 7.52 4.53 16.91
C GLY A 90 8.89 4.06 16.40
N LYS A 91 9.45 2.97 16.94
CA LYS A 91 10.74 2.42 16.48
C LYS A 91 10.50 1.37 15.41
N PHE A 92 11.31 1.44 14.34
CA PHE A 92 11.25 0.45 13.26
C PHE A 92 11.49 -0.97 13.81
N ALA A 93 10.57 -1.89 13.51
CA ALA A 93 10.61 -3.27 13.97
C ALA A 93 10.95 -4.25 12.85
N TYR A 94 10.30 -4.11 11.69
CA TYR A 94 10.53 -4.87 10.46
C TYR A 94 9.77 -4.22 9.30
N GLY A 95 9.95 -4.72 8.08
CA GLY A 95 9.18 -4.26 6.94
C GLY A 95 9.08 -5.28 5.82
N TYR A 96 8.52 -4.85 4.70
CA TYR A 96 8.33 -5.61 3.49
C TYR A 96 8.58 -4.75 2.27
N THR A 97 9.16 -5.33 1.23
CA THR A 97 9.18 -4.74 -0.12
C THR A 97 8.11 -5.41 -0.96
N LEU A 98 7.34 -4.62 -1.71
CA LEU A 98 6.28 -5.12 -2.56
C LEU A 98 6.41 -4.55 -3.97
N ASP A 99 6.54 -5.43 -4.95
CA ASP A 99 6.32 -5.09 -6.35
C ASP A 99 4.94 -5.60 -6.78
N CYS A 100 4.05 -4.68 -7.13
CA CYS A 100 2.70 -4.97 -7.61
C CYS A 100 2.20 -3.92 -8.59
N SER A 101 1.30 -4.33 -9.48
CA SER A 101 0.61 -3.40 -10.37
C SER A 101 -0.45 -2.60 -9.64
N GLY A 102 -0.14 -1.36 -9.24
CA GLY A 102 -1.15 -0.40 -8.77
C GLY A 102 -1.03 -0.02 -7.30
N ARG A 103 -2.11 0.54 -6.75
CA ARG A 103 -2.17 0.98 -5.35
C ARG A 103 -2.56 -0.19 -4.46
N PHE A 104 -2.06 -0.16 -3.24
CA PHE A 104 -2.48 -1.08 -2.19
C PHE A 104 -2.61 -0.32 -0.87
N GLY A 105 -3.43 -0.86 0.02
CA GLY A 105 -3.54 -0.43 1.40
C GLY A 105 -3.01 -1.50 2.35
N VAL A 106 -2.98 -1.15 3.63
CA VAL A 106 -2.58 -2.09 4.69
C VAL A 106 -3.60 -2.08 5.82
N GLY A 107 -3.68 -3.20 6.52
CA GLY A 107 -4.38 -3.35 7.79
C GLY A 107 -3.79 -4.49 8.60
N TRP A 108 -4.48 -4.86 9.67
CA TRP A 108 -4.06 -5.95 10.56
C TRP A 108 -5.08 -7.09 10.56
N ASN A 109 -4.58 -8.32 10.65
CA ASN A 109 -5.37 -9.52 10.89
C ASN A 109 -4.73 -10.28 12.07
N GLY A 110 -5.15 -9.95 13.28
CA GLY A 110 -4.40 -10.29 14.50
C GLY A 110 -3.01 -9.65 14.45
N ASP A 111 -1.96 -10.45 14.66
CA ASP A 111 -0.56 -10.02 14.62
C ASP A 111 0.04 -9.97 13.21
N ASN A 112 -0.74 -10.33 12.18
CA ASN A 112 -0.27 -10.44 10.81
C ASN A 112 -0.69 -9.24 9.98
N ILE A 113 0.11 -8.95 8.96
CA ILE A 113 -0.16 -7.83 8.07
C ILE A 113 -1.17 -8.25 7.00
N ALA A 114 -2.25 -7.49 6.87
CA ALA A 114 -3.19 -7.62 5.76
C ALA A 114 -2.84 -6.58 4.70
N VAL A 115 -2.66 -7.01 3.46
CA VAL A 115 -2.40 -6.15 2.30
C VAL A 115 -3.61 -6.19 1.39
N TYR A 116 -4.15 -5.00 1.08
CA TYR A 116 -5.34 -4.86 0.24
C TYR A 116 -4.94 -4.33 -1.14
N PHE A 117 -5.05 -5.17 -2.16
CA PHE A 117 -4.65 -4.87 -3.53
C PHE A 117 -5.84 -4.28 -4.29
N VAL A 118 -5.77 -2.98 -4.62
CA VAL A 118 -6.92 -2.20 -5.10
C VAL A 118 -7.39 -2.62 -6.49
N ARG A 119 -6.47 -3.02 -7.38
CA ARG A 119 -6.85 -3.34 -8.77
C ARG A 119 -7.37 -4.75 -8.91
N GLU A 120 -6.86 -5.64 -8.09
CA GLU A 120 -7.16 -7.06 -8.12
C GLU A 120 -8.34 -7.42 -7.23
N ASP A 121 -8.84 -6.47 -6.42
CA ASP A 121 -9.89 -6.70 -5.42
C ASP A 121 -9.54 -7.89 -4.52
N ILE A 122 -8.29 -7.92 -4.01
CA ILE A 122 -7.77 -9.03 -3.19
C ILE A 122 -7.26 -8.52 -1.84
N ALA A 123 -7.59 -9.25 -0.78
CA ALA A 123 -6.94 -9.15 0.52
C ALA A 123 -6.04 -10.37 0.74
N ALA A 124 -4.75 -10.13 0.96
CA ALA A 124 -3.82 -11.19 1.35
C ALA A 124 -3.16 -10.86 2.70
N THR A 125 -3.17 -11.84 3.61
CA THR A 125 -2.52 -11.72 4.92
C THR A 125 -1.17 -12.43 4.89
N PHE A 126 -0.15 -11.81 5.48
CA PHE A 126 1.20 -12.35 5.56
C PHE A 126 1.74 -12.31 6.98
N ASP A 127 2.54 -13.31 7.34
CA ASP A 127 3.30 -13.31 8.58
C ASP A 127 4.51 -12.36 8.49
N ARG A 128 5.26 -12.23 9.59
CA ARG A 128 6.47 -11.41 9.68
C ARG A 128 7.56 -11.80 8.65
N ASN A 129 7.59 -13.05 8.22
CA ASN A 129 8.58 -13.57 7.29
C ASN A 129 8.11 -13.53 5.82
N ALA A 130 7.01 -12.82 5.54
CA ALA A 130 6.37 -12.72 4.22
C ALA A 130 5.72 -14.04 3.73
N ASN A 131 5.45 -15.00 4.62
CA ASN A 131 4.67 -16.18 4.25
C ASN A 131 3.19 -15.82 4.17
N ASN A 132 2.53 -16.19 3.06
CA ASN A 132 1.09 -15.98 2.91
C ASN A 132 0.29 -16.89 3.85
N ILE A 133 -0.64 -16.31 4.60
CA ILE A 133 -1.56 -17.01 5.50
C ILE A 133 -2.93 -17.18 4.83
N THR A 134 -3.49 -16.10 4.30
CA THR A 134 -4.77 -16.07 3.59
C THR A 134 -4.68 -15.20 2.35
N CYS A 135 -5.52 -15.47 1.36
CA CYS A 135 -5.60 -14.71 0.11
C CYS A 135 -7.00 -14.88 -0.46
N ASP A 136 -7.85 -13.87 -0.26
CA ASP A 136 -9.26 -13.90 -0.59
C ASP A 136 -9.63 -12.69 -1.46
N GLU A 137 -10.69 -12.85 -2.23
CA GLU A 137 -11.29 -11.77 -3.02
C GLU A 137 -12.13 -10.86 -2.11
N ILE A 138 -12.17 -9.58 -2.46
CA ILE A 138 -13.00 -8.53 -1.86
C ILE A 138 -14.10 -8.22 -2.88
N PRO A 139 -15.31 -8.79 -2.75
CA PRO A 139 -16.37 -8.55 -3.72
C PRO A 139 -16.76 -7.07 -3.81
N ASP A 140 -17.12 -6.61 -5.00
CA ASP A 140 -17.69 -5.29 -5.21
C ASP A 140 -19.09 -5.21 -4.57
N THR A 141 -19.12 -4.67 -3.36
CA THR A 141 -20.33 -4.42 -2.60
C THR A 141 -20.26 -3.01 -2.04
N THR A 142 -21.41 -2.36 -1.85
CA THR A 142 -21.48 -1.01 -1.29
C THR A 142 -20.74 -0.88 0.04
N ALA A 143 -20.77 -1.92 0.88
CA ALA A 143 -20.05 -1.94 2.15
C ALA A 143 -18.53 -1.95 1.94
N ASN A 144 -18.02 -2.83 1.06
CA ASN A 144 -16.60 -2.90 0.74
C ASN A 144 -16.09 -1.63 0.04
N SER A 145 -16.82 -1.07 -0.94
CA SER A 145 -16.42 0.19 -1.60
C SER A 145 -16.39 1.36 -0.62
N SER A 146 -17.32 1.38 0.34
CA SER A 146 -17.31 2.36 1.44
C SER A 146 -16.09 2.15 2.35
N TYR A 147 -15.74 0.92 2.70
CA TYR A 147 -14.58 0.64 3.55
C TYR A 147 -13.26 1.00 2.84
N TRP A 148 -13.13 0.67 1.56
CA TRP A 148 -12.01 1.08 0.71
C TRP A 148 -11.74 2.59 0.78
N SER A 149 -12.78 3.39 0.57
CA SER A 149 -12.65 4.84 0.54
C SER A 149 -12.45 5.43 1.93
N ASN A 150 -13.32 5.05 2.88
CA ASN A 150 -13.40 5.73 4.16
C ASN A 150 -12.40 5.22 5.20
N GLU A 151 -11.97 3.96 5.10
CA GLU A 151 -11.08 3.34 6.08
C GLU A 151 -9.68 3.09 5.52
N VAL A 152 -9.54 2.66 4.26
CA VAL A 152 -8.23 2.26 3.73
C VAL A 152 -7.49 3.38 3.00
N LEU A 153 -8.08 3.96 1.93
CA LEU A 153 -7.35 4.80 0.99
C LEU A 153 -7.28 6.28 1.38
N TYR A 154 -8.33 6.82 2.00
CA TYR A 154 -8.41 8.25 2.30
C TYR A 154 -8.41 8.56 3.80
N LYS A 155 -8.30 7.54 4.66
CA LYS A 155 -8.24 7.75 6.10
C LYS A 155 -6.85 8.24 6.51
N THR A 156 -6.77 9.52 6.83
CA THR A 156 -5.52 10.16 7.26
C THR A 156 -5.33 10.18 8.76
N ARG A 157 -6.37 9.88 9.53
CA ARG A 157 -6.36 9.94 11.00
C ARG A 157 -7.02 8.71 11.61
N ARG A 158 -6.35 8.12 12.59
CA ARG A 158 -6.88 7.02 13.42
C ARG A 158 -6.66 7.34 14.90
N VAL A 159 -7.57 6.86 15.74
CA VAL A 159 -7.40 6.90 17.21
C VAL A 159 -7.49 5.47 17.70
N LYS A 160 -6.45 5.01 18.39
CA LYS A 160 -6.37 3.64 18.93
C LYS A 160 -5.75 3.73 20.33
N ASN A 161 -6.39 3.10 21.31
CA ASN A 161 -5.92 3.11 22.71
C ASN A 161 -5.64 4.53 23.27
N GLY A 162 -6.40 5.54 22.83
CA GLY A 162 -6.24 6.94 23.23
C GLY A 162 -5.14 7.70 22.47
N VAL A 163 -4.27 7.01 21.72
CA VAL A 163 -3.24 7.62 20.87
C VAL A 163 -3.84 8.01 19.53
N ARG A 164 -3.54 9.22 19.07
CA ARG A 164 -3.98 9.74 17.76
C ARG A 164 -2.84 9.65 16.77
N TYR A 165 -3.09 8.98 15.65
CA TYR A 165 -2.14 8.81 14.55
C TYR A 165 -2.60 9.61 13.35
N GLU A 166 -1.68 10.30 12.67
CA GLU A 166 -2.02 11.19 11.57
C GLU A 166 -0.96 11.22 10.46
N MET A 167 -1.41 11.01 9.23
CA MET A 167 -0.68 11.36 8.01
C MET A 167 -1.05 12.78 7.60
N LYS A 168 -0.08 13.63 7.28
CA LYS A 168 -0.34 15.00 6.82
C LYS A 168 0.71 15.53 5.86
N ASN A 169 0.30 16.56 5.13
CA ASN A 169 1.20 17.44 4.40
C ASN A 169 1.29 18.77 5.13
N THR A 170 2.49 19.36 5.18
CA THR A 170 2.72 20.67 5.82
C THR A 170 2.67 21.82 4.82
N GLY A 171 2.98 21.55 3.55
CA GLY A 171 2.88 22.51 2.44
C GLY A 171 1.44 22.73 1.96
N LYS A 172 1.10 23.99 1.62
CA LYS A 172 -0.22 24.36 1.09
C LYS A 172 -0.54 23.70 -0.26
N VAL A 173 0.48 23.53 -1.11
CA VAL A 173 0.32 22.89 -2.43
C VAL A 173 0.14 21.39 -2.25
N ALA A 174 1.04 20.72 -1.52
CA ALA A 174 0.97 19.29 -1.26
C ALA A 174 -0.36 18.86 -0.62
N SER A 175 -0.89 19.66 0.32
CA SER A 175 -2.18 19.39 0.97
C SER A 175 -3.39 19.42 0.02
N ALA A 176 -3.30 20.14 -1.11
CA ALA A 176 -4.44 20.34 -2.01
C ALA A 176 -4.50 19.33 -3.17
N ILE A 177 -3.36 18.78 -3.58
CA ILE A 177 -3.26 18.01 -4.84
C ILE A 177 -2.64 16.63 -4.69
N SER A 178 -2.07 16.31 -3.53
CA SER A 178 -1.28 15.08 -3.39
C SER A 178 -2.09 13.90 -2.87
N PRO A 179 -2.01 12.72 -3.52
CA PRO A 179 -2.57 11.48 -3.01
C PRO A 179 -1.69 10.81 -1.94
N SER A 180 -0.54 11.40 -1.60
CA SER A 180 0.44 10.92 -0.63
C SER A 180 0.80 12.02 0.38
N TYR A 181 1.42 11.63 1.48
CA TYR A 181 1.73 12.48 2.62
C TYR A 181 3.23 12.47 2.92
N ALA A 182 3.71 13.57 3.49
CA ALA A 182 5.12 13.75 3.79
C ALA A 182 5.46 13.62 5.28
N VAL A 183 4.46 13.54 6.16
CA VAL A 183 4.66 13.46 7.61
C VAL A 183 3.73 12.41 8.21
N PHE A 184 4.28 11.61 9.14
CA PHE A 184 3.52 10.74 10.03
C PHE A 184 3.84 11.04 11.49
N GLU A 185 2.80 11.29 12.27
CA GLU A 185 2.91 11.61 13.70
C GLU A 185 1.97 10.76 14.55
N MET A 186 2.41 10.49 15.77
CA MET A 186 1.56 9.99 16.86
C MET A 186 1.45 11.05 17.95
N THR A 187 0.25 11.25 18.49
CA THR A 187 -0.03 12.14 19.62
C THR A 187 -0.56 11.31 20.77
N GLU A 188 0.18 11.31 21.87
CA GLU A 188 -0.19 10.64 23.12
C GLU A 188 -1.40 11.30 23.78
N PRO A 189 -2.10 10.61 24.71
CA PRO A 189 -3.24 11.17 25.43
C PRO A 189 -2.94 12.45 26.21
N ASP A 190 -1.69 12.64 26.63
CA ASP A 190 -1.23 13.85 27.34
C ASP A 190 -0.91 15.03 26.39
N GLY A 191 -1.03 14.82 25.08
CA GLY A 191 -0.76 15.80 24.04
C GLY A 191 0.68 15.78 23.51
N THR A 192 1.55 14.91 24.01
CA THR A 192 2.92 14.76 23.50
C THR A 192 2.88 14.25 22.05
N VAL A 193 3.60 14.93 21.16
CA VAL A 193 3.68 14.57 19.74
C VAL A 193 5.02 13.93 19.44
N HIS A 194 4.99 12.75 18.82
CA HIS A 194 6.16 12.08 18.28
C HIS A 194 6.05 12.01 16.75
N VAL A 195 7.06 12.54 16.07
CA VAL A 195 7.20 12.44 14.62
C VAL A 195 7.93 11.15 14.31
N ILE A 196 7.26 10.22 13.64
CA ILE A 196 7.84 8.94 13.21
C ILE A 196 8.49 9.09 11.83
N PHE A 197 7.89 9.92 10.97
CA PHE A 197 8.40 10.22 9.64
C PHE A 197 8.16 11.69 9.27
N ASP A 198 9.16 12.35 8.70
CA ASP A 198 9.04 13.69 8.12
C ASP A 198 10.01 13.85 6.94
N ASN A 199 9.44 13.96 5.74
CA ASN A 199 10.13 14.28 4.50
C ASN A 199 9.53 15.54 3.82
N SER A 200 8.89 16.41 4.60
CA SER A 200 8.10 17.54 4.08
C SER A 200 8.86 18.47 3.14
N LYS A 201 10.12 18.79 3.47
CA LYS A 201 10.95 19.71 2.67
C LYS A 201 11.28 19.16 1.29
N ASP A 202 11.77 17.92 1.23
CA ASP A 202 12.16 17.29 -0.03
C ASP A 202 10.92 16.98 -0.89
N TYR A 203 9.83 16.58 -0.23
CA TYR A 203 8.55 16.31 -0.88
C TYR A 203 7.96 17.53 -1.58
N ASP A 204 7.92 18.70 -0.91
CA ASP A 204 7.43 19.94 -1.51
C ASP A 204 8.30 20.35 -2.71
N ILE A 205 9.62 20.22 -2.63
CA ILE A 205 10.54 20.53 -3.74
C ILE A 205 10.27 19.62 -4.93
N LYS A 206 10.08 18.31 -4.72
CA LYS A 206 9.76 17.35 -5.79
C LYS A 206 8.42 17.70 -6.43
N LEU A 207 7.39 17.94 -5.65
CA LEU A 207 6.05 18.27 -6.17
C LEU A 207 6.08 19.52 -7.06
N ILE A 208 6.78 20.58 -6.62
CA ILE A 208 6.96 21.80 -7.41
C ILE A 208 7.67 21.50 -8.73
N LYS A 209 8.74 20.70 -8.71
CA LYS A 209 9.46 20.29 -9.94
C LYS A 209 8.54 19.54 -10.90
N THR A 210 7.79 18.55 -10.42
CA THR A 210 6.84 17.78 -11.24
C THR A 210 5.75 18.68 -11.83
N CYS A 211 5.20 19.63 -11.06
CA CYS A 211 4.23 20.59 -11.59
C CYS A 211 4.82 21.46 -12.71
N ILE A 212 6.06 21.94 -12.57
CA ILE A 212 6.74 22.72 -13.60
C ILE A 212 6.94 21.87 -14.88
N GLU A 213 7.39 20.62 -14.74
CA GLU A 213 7.59 19.71 -15.87
C GLU A 213 6.30 19.46 -16.66
N VAL A 214 5.18 19.25 -15.96
CA VAL A 214 3.86 19.08 -16.58
C VAL A 214 3.44 20.35 -17.33
N VAL A 215 3.57 21.52 -16.71
CA VAL A 215 3.22 22.81 -17.35
C VAL A 215 4.07 23.07 -18.59
N VAL A 216 5.38 22.81 -18.53
CA VAL A 216 6.29 22.94 -19.66
C VAL A 216 5.90 21.98 -20.78
N SER A 217 5.56 20.73 -20.45
CA SER A 217 5.12 19.72 -21.43
C SER A 217 3.85 20.17 -22.17
N PHE A 218 2.85 20.68 -21.45
CA PHE A 218 1.65 21.24 -22.07
C PHE A 218 1.94 22.45 -22.95
N ALA A 219 2.83 23.35 -22.52
CA ALA A 219 3.22 24.53 -23.30
C ALA A 219 3.93 24.14 -24.61
N VAL A 220 4.77 23.10 -24.59
CA VAL A 220 5.42 22.57 -25.79
C VAL A 220 4.39 21.99 -26.76
N VAL A 221 3.47 21.15 -26.27
CA VAL A 221 2.41 20.57 -27.11
C VAL A 221 1.53 21.65 -27.73
N ALA A 222 1.09 22.63 -26.93
CA ALA A 222 0.28 23.75 -27.41
C ALA A 222 1.00 24.57 -28.48
N SER A 223 2.31 24.80 -28.30
CA SER A 223 3.16 25.52 -29.26
C SER A 223 3.28 24.76 -30.58
N ILE A 224 3.49 23.44 -30.55
CA ILE A 224 3.54 22.57 -31.75
C ILE A 224 2.19 22.61 -32.50
N LEU A 225 1.07 22.50 -31.78
CA LEU A 225 -0.28 22.55 -32.37
C LEU A 225 -0.55 23.92 -33.02
N THR A 226 -0.13 25.00 -32.36
CA THR A 226 -0.28 26.37 -32.89
C THR A 226 0.54 26.55 -34.16
N LEU A 227 1.80 26.09 -34.17
CA LEU A 227 2.67 26.15 -35.34
C LEU A 227 2.12 25.34 -36.52
N LYS A 228 1.65 24.09 -36.29
CA LYS A 228 0.98 23.27 -37.31
C LYS A 228 -0.23 23.99 -37.91
N THR A 229 -1.07 24.56 -37.05
CA THR A 229 -2.27 25.31 -37.49
C THR A 229 -1.89 26.50 -38.37
N ILE A 230 -0.81 27.21 -38.04
CA ILE A 230 -0.29 28.33 -38.84
C ILE A 230 0.24 27.84 -40.20
N GLU A 231 0.99 26.73 -40.23
CA GLU A 231 1.49 26.13 -41.47
C GLU A 231 0.38 25.66 -42.40
N ASP A 232 -0.63 24.97 -41.87
CA ASP A 232 -1.76 24.49 -42.65
C ASP A 232 -2.56 25.64 -43.26
N ARG A 233 -2.78 26.73 -42.49
CA ARG A 233 -3.39 27.97 -43.01
C ARG A 233 -2.56 28.61 -44.13
N LYS A 234 -1.22 28.57 -44.05
CA LYS A 234 -0.33 29.08 -45.12
C LYS A 234 -0.45 28.23 -46.39
N LYS A 235 -0.47 26.89 -46.27
CA LYS A 235 -0.62 25.96 -47.39
C LYS A 235 -1.97 26.12 -48.11
N ILE A 236 -3.07 26.30 -47.36
CA ILE A 236 -4.39 26.55 -47.95
C ILE A 236 -4.42 27.86 -48.74
N LYS A 237 -3.84 28.95 -48.19
CA LYS A 237 -3.76 30.23 -48.90
C LYS A 237 -2.92 30.16 -50.19
N GLN A 238 -1.90 29.30 -50.24
CA GLN A 238 -1.09 29.10 -51.45
C GLN A 238 -1.80 28.25 -52.52
N LYS A 239 -2.66 27.30 -52.14
CA LYS A 239 -3.45 26.48 -53.09
C LYS A 239 -4.61 27.24 -53.75
N ASN A 240 -5.12 28.28 -53.11
CA ASN A 240 -6.27 29.06 -53.60
C ASN A 240 -5.84 30.30 -54.42
N LYS A 241 -4.57 30.36 -54.84
CA LYS A 241 -3.98 31.44 -55.63
C LYS A 241 -3.48 30.89 -56.95
#